data_AF-A0A2S8F6U4-F1
#
_entry.id   AF-A0A2S8F6U4-F1
#
_cell.length_a   1.000
_cell.length_b   1.000
_cell.length_c   1.000
_cell.angle_alpha   90.00
_cell.angle_beta   90.00
_cell.angle_gamma   90.00
#
_symmetry.space_group_name_H-M   'P 1'
#
loop_
_entity.id
_entity.type
_entity.pdbx_description
1 polymer ?
#
loop_
_entity_poly.entity_id
_entity_poly.type
_entity_poly.pdbx_seq_one_letter_code
_entity_poly.pdbx_strand_id
1 'polypeptide(L)'
;MADTLQKHECNRRVSVAWAIPAWNKLRIGSFGVIVSLVIGCLPSLARAAEIPREIKLVESRAIDGRRKIHSGYIRIRCERPYDKDNPWDVYELYFTPGSVRENATFPYDKDEKPSGKEEYTRTTIQGELGTYRYSTKEFLDGKTYVLAVNEGPADPLSIWDTIPDPRVTGFGFGASLAGNHSKLDTHINGPNRENVVMIDELFDGIDCKKISWRDTKNQVDMEVWIAPSMDYSPIRMRSSFERDGSTYVNEEVSKCVLFEKNNSWFPERAISTRSIDGKVVAELSADIDVVCLNCEIPDDVFLPASIDVPVGTNVMFGYDTDRRAVWDGSNVADIDPLTAIQEGSNWLRSGKWWLVVVTCVFFAIVLFYVGVRALRKT
;
A
#
# COMPACT_ATOMS: atom_id res chain seq x y z
N MET A 1 23.48 -36.94 16.55
CA MET A 1 22.39 -36.87 15.54
C MET A 1 22.13 -35.39 15.28
N ALA A 2 22.96 -34.62 14.58
CA ALA A 2 23.77 -34.84 13.38
C ALA A 2 22.94 -35.23 12.14
N ASP A 3 22.88 -34.25 11.24
CA ASP A 3 22.72 -34.29 9.78
C ASP A 3 21.35 -34.30 9.08
N THR A 4 21.32 -33.42 8.07
CA THR A 4 20.48 -33.36 6.85
C THR A 4 19.04 -32.86 7.03
N LEU A 5 18.58 -31.75 6.40
CA LEU A 5 18.77 -31.33 5.02
C LEU A 5 18.72 -29.79 4.84
N GLN A 6 19.68 -29.33 4.07
CA GLN A 6 19.89 -28.01 3.50
C GLN A 6 19.45 -28.06 2.03
N LYS A 7 18.80 -27.00 1.52
CA LYS A 7 18.84 -26.45 0.14
C LYS A 7 17.46 -25.95 -0.32
N HIS A 8 17.31 -24.63 -0.38
CA HIS A 8 16.82 -23.91 -1.56
C HIS A 8 17.09 -22.41 -1.39
N GLU A 9 18.34 -22.01 -1.61
CA GLU A 9 18.68 -20.66 -2.03
C GLU A 9 18.91 -20.70 -3.54
N CYS A 10 18.12 -19.97 -4.31
CA CYS A 10 18.41 -19.70 -5.71
C CYS A 10 18.02 -18.27 -6.08
N ASN A 11 19.07 -17.45 -6.20
CA ASN A 11 19.25 -16.36 -7.17
C ASN A 11 18.11 -15.36 -7.42
N ARG A 12 18.18 -14.21 -6.72
CA ARG A 12 17.80 -12.90 -7.27
C ARG A 12 19.03 -11.99 -7.34
N ARG A 13 19.66 -11.94 -8.50
CA ARG A 13 20.53 -10.82 -8.92
C ARG A 13 20.04 -10.35 -10.28
N VAL A 14 19.26 -9.28 -10.27
CA VAL A 14 18.97 -8.49 -11.48
C VAL A 14 19.89 -7.27 -11.42
N SER A 15 20.96 -7.33 -12.20
CA SER A 15 21.86 -6.21 -12.46
C SER A 15 21.22 -5.34 -13.53
N VAL A 16 20.74 -4.14 -13.16
CA VAL A 16 20.32 -3.13 -14.13
C VAL A 16 21.53 -2.24 -14.41
N ALA A 17 22.26 -2.56 -15.48
CA ALA A 17 23.31 -1.70 -16.02
C ALA A 17 22.66 -0.67 -16.96
N TRP A 18 22.64 0.60 -16.55
CA TRP A 18 22.30 1.70 -17.45
C TRP A 18 23.54 2.11 -18.25
N ALA A 19 23.38 2.05 -19.57
CA ALA A 19 24.34 2.49 -20.55
C ALA A 19 24.47 4.02 -20.54
N ILE A 20 25.70 4.53 -20.46
CA ILE A 20 26.05 5.93 -20.71
C ILE A 20 26.48 6.04 -22.17
N PRO A 21 25.91 6.96 -22.98
CA PRO A 21 26.32 7.10 -24.37
C PRO A 21 27.66 7.85 -24.47
N ALA A 22 28.54 7.26 -25.27
CA ALA A 22 29.87 7.74 -25.60
C ALA A 22 29.84 9.02 -26.46
N TRP A 23 30.59 10.05 -26.07
CA TRP A 23 31.04 11.12 -26.97
C TRP A 23 32.52 11.49 -26.74
N ASN A 24 33.30 11.26 -27.81
CA ASN A 24 34.52 11.92 -28.30
C ASN A 24 35.88 11.86 -27.56
N LYS A 25 36.73 11.00 -28.13
CA LYS A 25 38.11 11.24 -28.62
C LYS A 25 38.79 12.56 -28.20
N LEU A 26 39.84 12.46 -27.39
CA LEU A 26 41.06 13.24 -27.61
C LEU A 26 42.31 12.55 -27.04
N ARG A 27 43.43 12.89 -27.67
CA ARG A 27 44.67 12.12 -27.82
C ARG A 27 45.52 11.94 -26.56
N ILE A 28 46.25 10.82 -26.61
CA ILE A 28 47.41 10.44 -25.81
C ILE A 28 48.49 11.53 -25.84
N GLY A 29 48.99 11.90 -24.65
CA GLY A 29 50.19 12.67 -24.43
C GLY A 29 50.81 12.26 -23.09
N SER A 30 51.98 11.65 -23.17
CA SER A 30 52.68 10.89 -22.13
C SER A 30 53.32 11.74 -21.02
N PHE A 31 53.71 11.05 -19.94
CA PHE A 31 54.67 11.40 -18.89
C PHE A 31 54.25 12.39 -17.78
N GLY A 32 54.29 11.89 -16.53
CA GLY A 32 54.47 12.75 -15.35
C GLY A 32 53.95 12.18 -14.04
N VAL A 33 54.88 11.74 -13.18
CA VAL A 33 54.75 11.68 -11.71
C VAL A 33 53.86 10.58 -11.12
N ILE A 34 54.47 9.41 -10.91
CA ILE A 34 54.10 8.50 -9.82
C ILE A 34 54.80 9.03 -8.57
N VAL A 35 54.07 9.70 -7.67
CA VAL A 35 54.29 9.79 -6.21
C VAL A 35 53.14 10.66 -5.64
N SER A 36 52.54 10.17 -4.54
CA SER A 36 51.54 10.84 -3.69
C SER A 36 50.08 10.81 -4.15
N LEU A 37 49.35 9.76 -3.77
CA LEU A 37 48.16 9.86 -2.89
C LEU A 37 47.60 8.44 -2.61
N VAL A 38 48.29 7.68 -1.77
CA VAL A 38 47.64 6.64 -0.95
C VAL A 38 47.36 7.29 0.40
N ILE A 39 46.53 8.34 0.39
CA ILE A 39 45.93 8.91 1.59
C ILE A 39 44.51 8.37 1.61
N GLY A 40 44.30 7.33 2.42
CA GLY A 40 43.07 7.19 3.19
C GLY A 40 41.78 6.99 2.40
N CYS A 41 41.71 5.99 1.52
CA CYS A 41 40.46 5.23 1.37
C CYS A 41 40.37 4.18 2.50
N LEU A 42 40.60 4.60 3.75
CA LEU A 42 39.95 3.89 4.84
C LEU A 42 38.50 4.35 4.75
N PRO A 43 37.52 3.48 4.41
CA PRO A 43 36.14 3.85 4.68
C PRO A 43 36.14 4.31 6.12
N SER A 44 35.70 5.54 6.36
CA SER A 44 35.44 5.98 7.71
C SER A 44 34.45 4.97 8.26
N LEU A 45 34.96 3.99 8.99
CA LEU A 45 34.23 3.23 9.98
C LEU A 45 33.91 4.25 11.07
N ALA A 46 33.07 5.23 10.72
CA ALA A 46 32.28 5.99 11.65
C ALA A 46 31.45 4.90 12.30
N ARG A 47 32.00 4.37 13.40
CA ARG A 47 31.38 3.36 14.22
C ARG A 47 30.03 3.96 14.58
N ALA A 48 28.96 3.41 14.02
CA ALA A 48 27.61 3.88 14.26
C ALA A 48 27.49 4.08 15.78
N ALA A 49 27.31 5.34 16.19
CA ALA A 49 27.29 5.67 17.61
C ALA A 49 26.23 4.78 18.25
N GLU A 50 26.60 4.05 19.29
CA GLU A 50 25.67 3.13 19.92
C GLU A 50 24.49 3.94 20.47
N ILE A 51 23.29 3.66 19.98
CA ILE A 51 22.08 4.33 20.44
C ILE A 51 21.96 4.10 21.96
N PRO A 52 21.84 5.18 22.78
CA PRO A 52 21.75 5.07 24.22
C PRO A 52 20.67 4.07 24.67
N ARG A 53 20.96 3.30 25.73
CA ARG A 53 20.06 2.26 26.26
C ARG A 53 18.69 2.80 26.65
N GLU A 54 18.63 4.02 27.17
CA GLU A 54 17.38 4.67 27.57
C GLU A 54 16.45 4.91 26.37
N ILE A 55 17.00 5.39 25.25
CA ILE A 55 16.25 5.58 24.00
C ILE A 55 15.67 4.23 23.55
N LYS A 56 16.51 3.19 23.44
CA LYS A 56 16.07 1.84 23.08
C LYS A 56 14.94 1.32 23.99
N LEU A 57 14.97 1.64 25.28
CA LEU A 57 13.93 1.24 26.22
C LEU A 57 12.60 1.97 25.95
N VAL A 58 12.64 3.28 25.71
CA VAL A 58 11.44 4.07 25.37
C VAL A 58 10.82 3.57 24.07
N GLU A 59 11.65 3.35 23.04
CA GLU A 59 11.23 2.83 21.73
C GLU A 59 10.62 1.42 21.85
N SER A 60 11.27 0.52 22.58
CA SER A 60 10.75 -0.84 22.82
C SER A 60 9.40 -0.78 23.52
N ARG A 61 9.25 0.07 24.56
CA ARG A 61 7.97 0.18 25.29
C ARG A 61 6.85 0.71 24.40
N ALA A 62 7.12 1.70 23.54
CA ALA A 62 6.15 2.21 22.59
C ALA A 62 5.70 1.14 21.58
N ILE A 63 6.65 0.37 21.04
CA ILE A 63 6.38 -0.74 20.11
C ILE A 63 5.62 -1.87 20.82
N ASP A 64 6.09 -2.29 21.99
CA ASP A 64 5.50 -3.37 22.77
C ASP A 64 4.07 -3.02 23.22
N GLY A 65 3.82 -1.76 23.60
CA GLY A 65 2.49 -1.24 23.91
C GLY A 65 1.49 -1.45 22.76
N ARG A 66 1.91 -1.22 21.51
CA ARG A 66 1.09 -1.50 20.32
C ARG A 66 0.96 -2.99 20.02
N ARG A 67 2.00 -3.79 20.24
CA ARG A 67 1.96 -5.25 20.02
C ARG A 67 1.04 -5.99 20.98
N LYS A 68 0.69 -5.39 22.14
CA LYS A 68 -0.37 -5.90 23.02
C LYS A 68 -1.74 -5.95 22.34
N ILE A 69 -1.95 -5.17 21.28
CA ILE A 69 -3.17 -5.18 20.47
C ILE A 69 -2.99 -6.24 19.39
N HIS A 70 -3.66 -7.38 19.55
CA HIS A 70 -3.46 -8.55 18.67
C HIS A 70 -4.73 -8.99 17.96
N SER A 71 -5.90 -8.55 18.42
CA SER A 71 -7.16 -8.73 17.72
C SER A 71 -8.08 -7.53 17.95
N GLY A 72 -9.11 -7.38 17.13
CA GLY A 72 -10.06 -6.29 17.32
C GLY A 72 -10.98 -6.06 16.13
N TYR A 73 -11.93 -5.16 16.36
CA TYR A 73 -12.75 -4.51 15.35
C TYR A 73 -12.67 -3.01 15.58
N ILE A 74 -12.18 -2.28 14.58
CA ILE A 74 -12.16 -0.83 14.58
C ILE A 74 -12.77 -0.29 13.29
N ARG A 75 -13.32 0.92 13.38
CA ARG A 75 -13.79 1.69 12.23
C ARG A 75 -13.02 3.00 12.15
N ILE A 76 -12.49 3.31 10.97
CA ILE A 76 -11.73 4.52 10.71
C ILE A 76 -12.44 5.32 9.64
N ARG A 77 -12.82 6.56 9.96
CA ARG A 77 -13.35 7.52 8.99
C ARG A 77 -12.28 8.54 8.68
N CYS A 78 -11.86 8.59 7.43
CA CYS A 78 -10.87 9.55 6.94
C CYS A 78 -11.59 10.67 6.21
N GLU A 79 -11.16 11.91 6.44
CA GLU A 79 -11.65 13.08 5.72
C GLU A 79 -10.46 13.82 5.10
N ARG A 80 -10.59 14.16 3.81
CA ARG A 80 -9.60 14.83 2.97
C ARG A 80 -10.23 16.10 2.39
N PRO A 81 -10.32 17.19 3.16
CA PRO A 81 -10.96 18.43 2.71
C PRO A 81 -10.33 19.03 1.43
N TYR A 82 -9.08 18.67 1.12
CA TYR A 82 -8.39 19.09 -0.10
C TYR A 82 -8.77 18.29 -1.35
N ASP A 83 -9.32 17.09 -1.22
CA ASP A 83 -9.71 16.20 -2.31
C ASP A 83 -11.23 16.28 -2.53
N LYS A 84 -11.65 17.10 -3.50
CA LYS A 84 -13.07 17.31 -3.77
C LYS A 84 -13.74 16.08 -4.37
N ASP A 85 -12.98 15.25 -5.07
CA ASP A 85 -13.49 14.09 -5.77
C ASP A 85 -13.68 12.94 -4.78
N ASN A 86 -12.66 12.72 -3.93
CA ASN A 86 -12.68 11.74 -2.86
C ASN A 86 -12.49 12.35 -1.45
N PRO A 87 -13.50 13.06 -0.91
CA PRO A 87 -13.38 13.84 0.31
C PRO A 87 -13.35 13.00 1.58
N TRP A 88 -13.67 11.71 1.52
CA TRP A 88 -13.67 10.84 2.68
C TRP A 88 -13.57 9.37 2.28
N ASP A 89 -13.01 8.54 3.15
CA ASP A 89 -13.11 7.07 3.05
C ASP A 89 -13.51 6.51 4.43
N VAL A 90 -14.13 5.34 4.45
CA VAL A 90 -14.41 4.61 5.69
C VAL A 90 -13.81 3.22 5.61
N TYR A 91 -13.05 2.83 6.63
CA TYR A 91 -12.45 1.50 6.75
C TYR A 91 -13.02 0.80 7.98
N GLU A 92 -13.53 -0.41 7.80
CA GLU A 92 -13.89 -1.32 8.90
C GLU A 92 -12.88 -2.46 8.91
N LEU A 93 -12.11 -2.55 9.99
CA LEU A 93 -11.00 -3.47 10.13
C LEU A 93 -11.30 -4.49 11.22
N TYR A 94 -11.39 -5.76 10.82
CA TYR A 94 -11.43 -6.90 11.72
C TYR A 94 -10.07 -7.58 11.65
N PHE A 95 -9.48 -7.94 12.78
CA PHE A 95 -8.16 -8.56 12.77
C PHE A 95 -7.95 -9.52 13.93
N THR A 96 -7.08 -10.49 13.68
CA THR A 96 -6.49 -11.44 14.62
C THR A 96 -4.99 -11.56 14.29
N PRO A 97 -4.18 -12.33 15.05
CA PRO A 97 -2.76 -12.48 14.75
C PRO A 97 -2.47 -13.07 13.36
N GLY A 98 -3.38 -13.87 12.81
CA GLY A 98 -3.19 -14.60 11.55
C GLY A 98 -4.12 -14.18 10.41
N SER A 99 -5.03 -13.25 10.63
CA SER A 99 -6.00 -12.83 9.61
C SER A 99 -6.47 -11.40 9.81
N VAL A 100 -6.81 -10.75 8.70
CA VAL A 100 -7.38 -9.41 8.67
C VAL A 100 -8.45 -9.35 7.59
N ARG A 101 -9.51 -8.60 7.88
CA ARG A 101 -10.55 -8.18 6.94
C ARG A 101 -10.66 -6.68 6.95
N GLU A 102 -10.64 -6.08 5.77
CA GLU A 102 -10.98 -4.69 5.51
C GLU A 102 -12.29 -4.64 4.72
N ASN A 103 -13.28 -3.91 5.21
CA ASN A 103 -14.35 -3.37 4.36
C ASN A 103 -14.10 -1.86 4.21
N ALA A 104 -13.67 -1.45 3.02
CA ALA A 104 -13.40 -0.06 2.70
C ALA A 104 -14.52 0.51 1.83
N THR A 105 -15.10 1.64 2.24
CA THR A 105 -16.16 2.35 1.51
C THR A 105 -15.63 3.69 1.04
N PHE A 106 -15.84 3.95 -0.25
CA PHE A 106 -15.32 5.13 -0.94
C PHE A 106 -16.46 5.84 -1.69
N PRO A 107 -16.50 7.17 -1.68
CA PRO A 107 -17.35 7.93 -2.58
C PRO A 107 -16.76 7.89 -4.00
N TYR A 108 -17.64 7.86 -5.00
CA TYR A 108 -17.27 7.97 -6.40
C TYR A 108 -18.31 8.77 -7.19
N ASP A 109 -17.84 9.54 -8.18
CA ASP A 109 -18.69 10.29 -9.09
C ASP A 109 -19.07 9.40 -10.27
N LYS A 110 -20.36 9.11 -10.40
CA LYS A 110 -20.86 8.12 -11.37
C LYS A 110 -20.74 8.59 -12.82
N ASP A 111 -20.66 9.89 -13.12
CA ASP A 111 -20.82 10.38 -14.50
C ASP A 111 -20.26 11.81 -14.75
N GLU A 112 -19.22 12.27 -14.03
CA GLU A 112 -18.79 13.70 -14.06
C GLU A 112 -19.96 14.67 -13.78
N LYS A 113 -21.02 14.19 -13.11
CA LYS A 113 -22.26 14.95 -12.93
C LYS A 113 -22.43 15.36 -11.48
N PRO A 114 -22.70 16.65 -11.19
CA PRO A 114 -22.54 17.21 -9.84
C PRO A 114 -23.54 16.74 -8.77
N SER A 115 -24.45 15.81 -9.04
CA SER A 115 -25.69 15.67 -8.24
C SER A 115 -25.86 14.38 -7.44
N GLY A 116 -24.84 13.53 -7.28
CA GLY A 116 -24.92 12.43 -6.33
C GLY A 116 -23.67 11.57 -6.30
N LYS A 117 -22.90 11.64 -5.21
CA LYS A 117 -21.82 10.69 -4.98
C LYS A 117 -22.46 9.34 -4.67
N GLU A 118 -22.22 8.34 -5.51
CA GLU A 118 -22.53 6.96 -5.15
C GLU A 118 -21.35 6.39 -4.36
N GLU A 119 -21.62 5.37 -3.57
CA GLU A 119 -20.60 4.67 -2.80
C GLU A 119 -20.25 3.35 -3.52
N TYR A 120 -18.99 2.93 -3.37
CA TYR A 120 -18.61 1.55 -3.62
C TYR A 120 -17.88 1.01 -2.40
N THR A 121 -17.98 -0.30 -2.22
CA THR A 121 -17.36 -1.02 -1.12
C THR A 121 -16.36 -2.01 -1.71
N ARG A 122 -15.17 -2.03 -1.13
CA ARG A 122 -14.15 -3.02 -1.38
C ARG A 122 -13.96 -3.84 -0.12
N THR A 123 -14.15 -5.14 -0.22
CA THR A 123 -13.80 -6.06 0.86
C THR A 123 -12.51 -6.78 0.51
N THR A 124 -11.53 -6.74 1.42
CA THR A 124 -10.29 -7.51 1.32
C THR A 124 -10.18 -8.39 2.56
N ILE A 125 -9.95 -9.69 2.38
CA ILE A 125 -9.59 -10.62 3.44
C ILE A 125 -8.17 -11.13 3.14
N GLN A 126 -7.30 -11.12 4.13
CA GLN A 126 -5.97 -11.74 4.09
C GLN A 126 -5.78 -12.63 5.30
N GLY A 127 -5.37 -13.89 5.10
CA GLY A 127 -5.12 -14.82 6.19
C GLY A 127 -4.64 -16.19 5.74
N GLU A 128 -4.92 -17.20 6.56
CA GLU A 128 -4.47 -18.59 6.33
C GLU A 128 -5.06 -19.21 5.05
N LEU A 129 -6.26 -18.78 4.66
CA LEU A 129 -6.94 -19.25 3.44
C LEU A 129 -6.47 -18.51 2.18
N GLY A 130 -5.64 -17.49 2.34
CA GLY A 130 -5.10 -16.65 1.27
C GLY A 130 -5.66 -15.24 1.25
N THR A 131 -5.57 -14.59 0.08
CA THR A 131 -6.05 -13.23 -0.13
C THR A 131 -7.24 -13.22 -1.07
N TYR A 132 -8.34 -12.63 -0.62
CA TYR A 132 -9.57 -12.48 -1.38
C TYR A 132 -9.92 -11.00 -1.41
N ARG A 133 -10.18 -10.46 -2.60
CA ARG A 133 -10.59 -9.07 -2.76
C ARG A 133 -11.74 -8.96 -3.73
N TYR A 134 -12.80 -8.31 -3.29
CA TYR A 134 -13.98 -8.03 -4.09
C TYR A 134 -14.33 -6.55 -4.01
N SER A 135 -14.87 -5.99 -5.09
CA SER A 135 -15.37 -4.63 -5.15
C SER A 135 -16.79 -4.62 -5.71
N THR A 136 -17.71 -3.91 -5.04
CA THR A 136 -19.11 -3.77 -5.49
C THR A 136 -19.27 -2.89 -6.73
N LYS A 137 -18.18 -2.32 -7.23
CA LYS A 137 -18.04 -1.67 -8.55
C LYS A 137 -16.61 -1.87 -9.06
N GLU A 138 -16.44 -2.19 -10.33
CA GLU A 138 -15.10 -2.23 -10.92
C GLU A 138 -14.90 -1.09 -11.93
N PHE A 139 -13.73 -0.46 -11.81
CA PHE A 139 -13.29 0.76 -12.48
C PHE A 139 -12.66 0.51 -13.87
N LEU A 140 -12.85 -0.67 -14.45
CA LEU A 140 -12.27 -1.05 -15.73
C LEU A 140 -13.39 -1.30 -16.76
N ASP A 141 -13.56 -0.35 -17.67
CA ASP A 141 -14.30 -0.48 -18.92
C ASP A 141 -15.80 -0.86 -18.84
N GLY A 142 -16.46 -0.57 -17.71
CA GLY A 142 -17.91 -0.70 -17.57
C GLY A 142 -18.44 -2.14 -17.59
N LYS A 143 -17.55 -3.14 -17.49
CA LYS A 143 -17.93 -4.55 -17.39
C LYS A 143 -16.99 -5.35 -16.50
N THR A 144 -17.66 -6.14 -15.66
CA THR A 144 -17.20 -7.28 -14.87
C THR A 144 -16.80 -6.92 -13.45
N TYR A 145 -17.48 -7.56 -12.50
CA TYR A 145 -17.03 -7.69 -11.13
C TYR A 145 -16.03 -8.83 -11.11
N VAL A 146 -14.80 -8.56 -10.70
CA VAL A 146 -13.77 -9.58 -10.55
C VAL A 146 -13.51 -9.82 -9.06
N LEU A 147 -13.68 -11.06 -8.62
CA LEU A 147 -13.12 -11.53 -7.36
C LEU A 147 -11.64 -11.82 -7.61
N ALA A 148 -10.74 -11.01 -7.06
CA ALA A 148 -9.32 -11.27 -7.13
C ALA A 148 -8.92 -12.24 -6.00
N VAL A 149 -8.27 -13.34 -6.37
CA VAL A 149 -7.84 -14.38 -5.45
C VAL A 149 -6.33 -14.61 -5.59
N ASN A 150 -5.64 -14.67 -4.46
CA ASN A 150 -4.32 -15.25 -4.37
C ASN A 150 -4.39 -16.41 -3.38
N GLU A 151 -4.33 -17.63 -3.91
CA GLU A 151 -4.46 -18.86 -3.14
C GLU A 151 -3.19 -19.14 -2.34
N GLY A 152 -3.38 -19.77 -1.18
CA GLY A 152 -2.30 -20.11 -0.25
C GLY A 152 -2.14 -19.08 0.86
N PRO A 153 -1.67 -19.50 2.05
CA PRO A 153 -1.63 -18.65 3.23
C PRO A 153 -0.81 -17.39 2.95
N ALA A 154 -1.37 -16.24 3.33
CA ALA A 154 -0.59 -15.01 3.36
C ALA A 154 0.56 -15.18 4.37
N ASP A 155 1.75 -14.64 4.04
CA ASP A 155 2.82 -14.56 5.03
C ASP A 155 2.28 -13.71 6.21
N PRO A 156 2.33 -14.19 7.46
CA PRO A 156 1.91 -13.42 8.63
C PRO A 156 2.56 -12.02 8.71
N LEU A 157 3.75 -11.86 8.12
CA LEU A 157 4.45 -10.58 8.01
C LEU A 157 3.95 -9.69 6.87
N SER A 158 3.16 -10.23 5.94
CA SER A 158 2.60 -9.56 4.77
C SER A 158 1.09 -9.35 4.85
N ILE A 159 0.38 -9.81 5.90
CA ILE A 159 -1.08 -9.62 6.03
C ILE A 159 -1.49 -8.13 6.07
N TRP A 160 -0.52 -7.24 6.31
CA TRP A 160 -0.70 -5.79 6.34
C TRP A 160 -0.19 -5.11 5.06
N ASP A 161 0.32 -5.86 4.08
CA ASP A 161 0.90 -5.31 2.85
C ASP A 161 -0.16 -4.71 1.90
N THR A 162 -1.44 -4.89 2.18
CA THR A 162 -2.50 -4.19 1.42
C THR A 162 -3.64 -3.64 2.26
N ILE A 163 -3.58 -3.81 3.58
CA ILE A 163 -4.61 -3.38 4.53
C ILE A 163 -3.91 -2.57 5.63
N PRO A 164 -4.46 -1.41 6.03
CA PRO A 164 -3.87 -0.60 7.10
C PRO A 164 -3.72 -1.40 8.40
N ASP A 165 -2.52 -1.41 8.98
CA ASP A 165 -2.29 -1.98 10.31
C ASP A 165 -2.76 -0.99 11.39
N PRO A 166 -3.82 -1.30 12.16
CA PRO A 166 -4.33 -0.39 13.18
C PRO A 166 -3.28 -0.06 14.25
N ARG A 167 -2.29 -0.94 14.46
CA ARG A 167 -1.25 -0.79 15.49
C ARG A 167 -0.23 0.29 15.13
N VAL A 168 -0.09 0.63 13.84
CA VAL A 168 0.81 1.71 13.40
C VAL A 168 0.18 3.09 13.52
N THR A 169 -1.10 3.18 13.91
CA THR A 169 -1.77 4.48 14.13
C THR A 169 -1.03 5.29 15.20
N GLY A 170 -0.72 6.56 14.87
CA GLY A 170 0.12 7.44 15.67
C GLY A 170 1.61 7.40 15.30
N PHE A 171 2.02 6.50 14.41
CA PHE A 171 3.36 6.46 13.80
C PHE A 171 3.36 6.87 12.31
N GLY A 172 2.27 7.45 11.78
CA GLY A 172 2.18 7.90 10.38
C GLY A 172 1.01 7.31 9.59
N PHE A 173 -0.17 7.87 9.79
CA PHE A 173 -1.45 7.68 9.11
C PHE A 173 -1.45 8.17 7.64
N GLY A 174 -0.83 9.32 7.36
CA GLY A 174 -0.87 9.93 6.02
C GLY A 174 -0.13 9.14 4.93
N ALA A 175 0.83 8.29 5.33
CA ALA A 175 1.48 7.33 4.45
C ALA A 175 0.85 5.93 4.54
N SER A 176 0.17 5.55 5.63
CA SER A 176 -0.29 4.17 5.83
C SER A 176 -1.51 3.78 4.98
N LEU A 177 -2.36 4.73 4.57
CA LEU A 177 -3.46 4.45 3.64
C LEU A 177 -3.02 4.32 2.17
N ALA A 178 -1.86 4.91 1.82
CA ALA A 178 -1.33 4.93 0.45
C ALA A 178 0.02 4.17 0.30
N GLY A 179 0.59 3.69 1.40
CA GLY A 179 1.95 3.20 1.53
C GLY A 179 1.97 1.98 2.42
N ASN A 180 1.58 0.86 1.83
CA ASN A 180 1.35 -0.43 2.48
C ASN A 180 2.63 -1.17 2.95
N HIS A 181 3.68 -0.46 3.36
CA HIS A 181 4.97 -1.08 3.74
C HIS A 181 5.54 -0.57 5.07
N SER A 182 4.82 0.32 5.74
CA SER A 182 5.23 0.83 7.04
C SER A 182 4.98 -0.20 8.14
N LYS A 183 6.01 -1.00 8.47
CA LYS A 183 5.95 -1.85 9.68
C LYS A 183 6.13 -0.97 10.91
N LEU A 184 5.53 -1.35 12.03
CA LEU A 184 5.65 -0.64 13.31
C LEU A 184 7.11 -0.25 13.66
N ASP A 185 8.04 -1.17 13.42
CA ASP A 185 9.48 -1.00 13.71
C ASP A 185 10.24 -0.18 12.64
N THR A 186 9.60 0.20 11.53
CA THR A 186 10.27 1.00 10.49
C THR A 186 10.38 2.47 10.86
N HIS A 187 9.42 2.97 11.64
CA HIS A 187 9.36 4.37 12.05
C HIS A 187 10.22 4.65 13.27
N ILE A 188 10.35 3.69 14.18
CA ILE A 188 11.19 3.79 15.38
C ILE A 188 11.99 2.50 15.48
N ASN A 189 13.26 2.58 15.86
CA ASN A 189 14.19 1.43 15.89
C ASN A 189 14.68 0.94 14.51
N GLY A 190 14.54 1.75 13.46
CA GLY A 190 15.10 1.47 12.14
C GLY A 190 16.64 1.40 12.13
N PRO A 191 17.26 0.66 11.18
CA PRO A 191 18.71 0.46 11.13
C PRO A 191 19.50 1.66 10.57
N ASN A 192 18.86 2.57 9.83
CA ASN A 192 19.51 3.65 9.09
C ASN A 192 19.44 5.00 9.81
N ARG A 193 19.72 5.02 11.11
CA ARG A 193 19.54 6.22 11.95
C ARG A 193 20.87 6.80 12.39
N GLU A 194 21.03 8.11 12.22
CA GLU A 194 22.15 8.89 12.72
C GLU A 194 21.68 10.02 13.63
N ASN A 195 22.58 10.48 14.50
CA ASN A 195 22.35 11.61 15.42
C ASN A 195 21.08 11.42 16.27
N VAL A 196 20.87 10.21 16.78
CA VAL A 196 19.70 9.90 17.62
C VAL A 196 19.83 10.60 18.96
N VAL A 197 18.93 11.54 19.23
CA VAL A 197 18.88 12.33 20.46
C VAL A 197 17.50 12.18 21.08
N MET A 198 17.45 12.14 22.41
CA MET A 198 16.20 12.18 23.16
C MET A 198 16.25 13.33 24.17
N ILE A 199 15.16 14.09 24.22
CA ILE A 199 14.96 15.16 25.20
C ILE A 199 13.58 15.02 25.84
N ASP A 200 13.46 15.54 27.06
CA ASP A 200 12.17 15.75 27.70
C ASP A 200 11.52 17.01 27.13
N GLU A 201 10.27 16.90 26.68
CA GLU A 201 9.52 18.01 26.09
C GLU A 201 8.05 17.95 26.52
N LEU A 202 7.45 19.10 26.80
CA LEU A 202 6.02 19.22 27.08
C LEU A 202 5.27 19.48 25.77
N PHE A 203 4.43 18.55 25.33
CA PHE A 203 3.60 18.69 24.13
C PHE A 203 2.13 18.71 24.52
N ASP A 204 1.43 19.81 24.22
CA ASP A 204 0.01 20.03 24.59
C ASP A 204 -0.30 19.72 26.08
N GLY A 205 0.64 20.07 26.96
CA GLY A 205 0.51 19.85 28.41
C GLY A 205 0.83 18.41 28.86
N ILE A 206 1.32 17.55 27.98
CA ILE A 206 1.70 16.16 28.26
C ILE A 206 3.22 16.03 28.24
N ASP A 207 3.80 15.48 29.31
CA ASP A 207 5.22 15.16 29.37
C ASP A 207 5.56 14.05 28.37
N CYS A 208 6.48 14.37 27.45
CA CYS A 208 6.89 13.48 26.38
C CYS A 208 8.40 13.27 26.37
N LYS A 209 8.79 12.08 25.91
CA LYS A 209 10.13 11.81 25.39
C LYS A 209 10.11 12.12 23.91
N LYS A 210 10.72 13.23 23.49
CA LYS A 210 10.93 13.55 22.08
C LYS A 210 12.21 12.87 21.61
N ILE A 211 12.11 12.00 20.61
CA ILE A 211 13.26 11.35 19.97
C ILE A 211 13.42 11.93 18.57
N SER A 212 14.61 12.42 18.24
CA SER A 212 14.96 13.00 16.94
C SER A 212 16.12 12.23 16.32
N TRP A 213 16.10 12.00 15.01
CA TRP A 213 17.19 11.38 14.26
C TRP A 213 17.13 11.75 12.79
N ARG A 214 18.21 11.47 12.06
CA ARG A 214 18.24 11.53 10.58
C ARG A 214 18.20 10.13 10.01
N ASP A 215 17.24 9.86 9.12
CA ASP A 215 17.22 8.65 8.30
C ASP A 215 18.19 8.82 7.12
N THR A 216 19.31 8.10 7.17
CA THR A 216 20.38 8.21 6.17
C THR A 216 20.03 7.61 4.83
N LYS A 217 19.10 6.64 4.79
CA LYS A 217 18.67 6.00 3.55
C LYS A 217 17.82 6.95 2.73
N ASN A 218 16.87 7.62 3.38
CA ASN A 218 15.90 8.49 2.71
C ASN A 218 16.27 9.97 2.78
N GLN A 219 17.31 10.35 3.54
CA GLN A 219 17.72 11.73 3.78
C GLN A 219 16.58 12.58 4.38
N VAL A 220 15.90 12.01 5.38
CA VAL A 220 14.75 12.63 6.06
C VAL A 220 15.11 12.83 7.52
N ASP A 221 14.84 14.01 8.05
CA ASP A 221 14.91 14.27 9.49
C ASP A 221 13.57 13.88 10.12
N MET A 222 13.64 13.12 11.21
CA MET A 222 12.50 12.48 11.84
C MET A 222 12.44 12.87 13.32
N GLU A 223 11.23 13.12 13.80
CA GLU A 223 10.95 13.44 15.20
C GLU A 223 9.70 12.67 15.66
N VAL A 224 9.72 12.12 16.87
CA VAL A 224 8.56 11.46 17.48
C VAL A 224 8.43 11.82 18.94
N TRP A 225 7.21 12.09 19.39
CA TRP A 225 6.88 12.40 20.78
C TRP A 225 6.12 11.22 21.37
N ILE A 226 6.73 10.59 22.36
CA ILE A 226 6.19 9.44 23.08
C ILE A 226 5.80 9.87 24.48
N ALA A 227 4.54 9.66 24.87
CA ALA A 227 4.01 10.05 26.19
C ALA A 227 4.10 8.88 27.19
N PRO A 228 5.04 8.87 28.15
CA PRO A 228 5.19 7.76 29.09
C PRO A 228 3.96 7.57 30.00
N SER A 229 3.23 8.64 30.31
CA SER A 229 1.98 8.61 31.09
C SER A 229 0.84 7.87 30.37
N MET A 230 0.96 7.67 29.05
CA MET A 230 -0.02 6.98 28.20
C MET A 230 0.49 5.61 27.72
N ASP A 231 1.16 4.86 28.61
CA ASP A 231 1.84 3.58 28.30
C ASP A 231 2.79 3.70 27.09
N TYR A 232 3.55 4.80 27.03
CA TYR A 232 4.49 5.09 25.94
C TYR A 232 3.81 5.17 24.56
N SER A 233 2.57 5.65 24.49
CA SER A 233 1.91 5.91 23.20
C SER A 233 2.59 7.07 22.46
N PRO A 234 2.86 6.95 21.15
CA PRO A 234 3.22 8.10 20.34
C PRO A 234 1.99 9.01 20.16
N ILE A 235 2.20 10.31 20.32
CA ILE A 235 1.15 11.31 20.18
C ILE A 235 1.45 12.34 19.09
N ARG A 236 2.70 12.40 18.62
CA ARG A 236 3.10 13.20 17.47
C ARG A 236 4.25 12.55 16.73
N MET A 237 4.25 12.67 15.42
CA MET A 237 5.37 12.31 14.56
C MET A 237 5.56 13.36 13.48
N ARG A 238 6.80 13.69 13.17
CA ARG A 238 7.15 14.68 12.17
C ARG A 238 8.30 14.17 11.31
N SER A 239 8.20 14.36 10.01
CA SER A 239 9.26 14.11 9.04
C SER A 239 9.47 15.36 8.21
N SER A 240 10.73 15.72 7.97
CA SER A 240 11.08 16.84 7.11
C SER A 240 12.23 16.49 6.16
N PHE A 241 12.14 16.96 4.93
CA PHE A 241 13.18 16.80 3.93
C PHE A 241 13.18 17.96 2.94
N GLU A 242 14.32 18.19 2.30
CA GLU A 242 14.46 19.18 1.24
C GLU A 242 14.40 18.49 -0.12
N ARG A 243 13.65 19.08 -1.06
CA ARG A 243 13.60 18.63 -2.45
C ARG A 243 13.35 19.83 -3.36
N ASP A 244 14.17 19.93 -4.41
CA ASP A 244 14.06 20.98 -5.43
C ASP A 244 14.08 22.42 -4.85
N GLY A 245 14.81 22.61 -3.73
CA GLY A 245 14.91 23.90 -3.04
C GLY A 245 13.76 24.22 -2.08
N SER A 246 12.74 23.36 -2.00
CA SER A 246 11.64 23.48 -1.05
C SER A 246 11.78 22.53 0.13
N THR A 247 11.33 22.97 1.31
CA THR A 247 11.23 22.14 2.51
C THR A 247 9.84 21.51 2.58
N TYR A 248 9.80 20.19 2.60
CA TYR A 248 8.60 19.39 2.80
C TYR A 248 8.55 18.95 4.25
N VAL A 249 7.40 19.13 4.91
CA VAL A 249 7.17 18.62 6.26
C VAL A 249 5.87 17.82 6.25
N ASN A 250 5.94 16.56 6.65
CA ASN A 250 4.76 15.78 7.01
C ASN A 250 4.70 15.68 8.52
N GLU A 251 3.55 15.97 9.10
CA GLU A 251 3.31 15.90 10.52
C GLU A 251 2.05 15.09 10.80
N GLU A 252 2.06 14.36 11.90
CA GLU A 252 0.93 13.66 12.45
C GLU A 252 0.80 14.01 13.92
N VAL A 253 -0.41 14.35 14.34
CA VAL A 253 -0.77 14.52 15.74
C VAL A 253 -1.93 13.58 16.05
N SER A 254 -1.78 12.78 17.11
CA SER A 254 -2.78 11.82 17.56
C SER A 254 -3.30 12.20 18.93
N LYS A 255 -4.63 12.26 19.05
CA LYS A 255 -5.30 12.36 20.34
C LYS A 255 -5.59 10.94 20.83
N CYS A 256 -4.91 10.53 21.90
CA CYS A 256 -5.06 9.22 22.50
C CYS A 256 -6.04 9.24 23.67
N VAL A 257 -6.79 8.16 23.83
CA VAL A 257 -7.68 7.91 24.98
C VAL A 257 -7.39 6.54 25.59
N LEU A 258 -7.69 6.41 26.88
CA LEU A 258 -7.62 5.13 27.57
C LEU A 258 -8.87 4.30 27.27
N PHE A 259 -8.69 3.17 26.62
CA PHE A 259 -9.76 2.21 26.40
C PHE A 259 -9.88 1.27 27.61
N GLU A 260 -10.77 1.60 28.55
CA GLU A 260 -10.86 0.99 29.89
C GLU A 260 -10.97 -0.54 29.84
N LYS A 261 -11.75 -1.09 28.90
CA LYS A 261 -12.00 -2.54 28.78
C LYS A 261 -10.71 -3.37 28.70
N ASN A 262 -9.64 -2.81 28.11
CA ASN A 262 -8.35 -3.47 27.94
C ASN A 262 -7.18 -2.69 28.53
N ASN A 263 -7.47 -1.63 29.30
CA ASN A 263 -6.47 -0.74 29.89
C ASN A 263 -5.36 -0.33 28.88
N SER A 264 -5.76 0.03 27.67
CA SER A 264 -4.84 0.30 26.56
C SER A 264 -5.07 1.70 26.02
N TRP A 265 -3.99 2.47 25.84
CA TRP A 265 -4.06 3.78 25.20
C TRP A 265 -4.08 3.64 23.68
N PHE A 266 -5.07 4.23 23.03
CA PHE A 266 -5.23 4.15 21.58
C PHE A 266 -5.67 5.50 21.00
N PRO A 267 -5.24 5.87 19.78
CA PRO A 267 -5.73 7.07 19.11
C PRO A 267 -7.24 6.99 18.86
N GLU A 268 -7.99 7.99 19.30
CA GLU A 268 -9.39 8.21 18.87
C GLU A 268 -9.46 9.12 17.65
N ARG A 269 -8.43 9.94 17.43
CA ARG A 269 -8.32 10.85 16.30
C ARG A 269 -6.86 11.05 15.93
N ALA A 270 -6.57 11.05 14.63
CA ALA A 270 -5.29 11.44 14.07
C ALA A 270 -5.47 12.54 13.03
N ILE A 271 -4.59 13.53 13.02
CA ILE A 271 -4.55 14.59 12.02
C ILE A 271 -3.17 14.54 11.36
N SER A 272 -3.14 14.30 10.06
CA SER A 272 -1.93 14.34 9.26
C SER A 272 -1.93 15.57 8.38
N THR A 273 -0.87 16.37 8.46
CA THR A 273 -0.68 17.56 7.61
C THR A 273 0.55 17.39 6.75
N ARG A 274 0.49 17.93 5.53
CA ARG A 274 1.66 18.14 4.68
C ARG A 274 1.80 19.63 4.43
N SER A 275 2.99 20.15 4.67
CA SER A 275 3.35 21.53 4.34
C SER A 275 4.56 21.60 3.42
N ILE A 276 4.58 22.64 2.59
CA ILE A 276 5.68 23.01 1.70
C ILE A 276 6.06 24.44 2.05
N ASP A 277 7.32 24.67 2.40
CA ASP A 277 7.87 25.98 2.77
C ASP A 277 7.03 26.67 3.87
N GLY A 278 6.57 25.87 4.84
CA GLY A 278 5.75 26.32 5.98
C GLY A 278 4.26 26.51 5.68
N LYS A 279 3.81 26.33 4.44
CA LYS A 279 2.39 26.41 4.07
C LYS A 279 1.75 25.03 4.02
N VAL A 280 0.69 24.81 4.77
CA VAL A 280 -0.11 23.56 4.70
C VAL A 280 -0.76 23.47 3.32
N VAL A 281 -0.48 22.37 2.61
CA VAL A 281 -1.02 22.08 1.26
C VAL A 281 -2.00 20.92 1.25
N ALA A 282 -1.94 20.05 2.27
CA ALA A 282 -2.89 18.96 2.45
C ALA A 282 -3.06 18.68 3.95
N GLU A 283 -4.28 18.32 4.32
CA GLU A 283 -4.66 17.89 5.66
C GLU A 283 -5.60 16.70 5.52
N LEU A 284 -5.35 15.66 6.30
CA LEU A 284 -6.19 14.49 6.43
C LEU A 284 -6.51 14.33 7.91
N SER A 285 -7.80 14.22 8.26
CA SER A 285 -8.23 13.82 9.60
C SER A 285 -8.81 12.42 9.59
N ALA A 286 -8.46 11.62 10.58
CA ALA A 286 -8.99 10.29 10.78
C ALA A 286 -9.65 10.21 12.15
N ASP A 287 -10.96 9.96 12.19
CA ASP A 287 -11.69 9.63 13.40
C ASP A 287 -11.76 8.10 13.54
N ILE A 288 -11.39 7.59 14.70
CA ILE A 288 -11.20 6.17 14.96
C ILE A 288 -12.19 5.75 16.04
N ASP A 289 -13.14 4.92 15.64
CA ASP A 289 -14.11 4.29 16.52
C ASP A 289 -13.67 2.87 16.86
N VAL A 290 -13.26 2.68 18.11
CA VAL A 290 -12.79 1.39 18.62
C VAL A 290 -13.98 0.61 19.16
N VAL A 291 -14.50 -0.33 18.35
CA VAL A 291 -15.61 -1.19 18.77
C VAL A 291 -15.13 -2.21 19.80
N CYS A 292 -14.03 -2.90 19.51
CA CYS A 292 -13.30 -3.67 20.51
C CYS A 292 -11.83 -3.90 20.12
N LEU A 293 -10.96 -3.97 21.12
CA LEU A 293 -9.60 -4.49 21.00
C LEU A 293 -9.50 -5.79 21.80
N ASN A 294 -8.52 -6.64 21.47
CA ASN A 294 -8.22 -7.90 22.16
C ASN A 294 -9.47 -8.75 22.48
N CYS A 295 -10.48 -8.65 21.63
CA CYS A 295 -11.72 -9.41 21.69
C CYS A 295 -11.60 -10.62 20.75
N GLU A 296 -12.40 -11.64 21.04
CA GLU A 296 -12.62 -12.74 20.10
C GLU A 296 -13.41 -12.19 18.90
N ILE A 297 -12.86 -12.41 17.70
CA ILE A 297 -13.54 -12.11 16.44
C ILE A 297 -14.01 -13.44 15.87
N PRO A 298 -15.30 -13.59 15.54
CA PRO A 298 -15.82 -14.82 14.95
C PRO A 298 -15.04 -15.23 13.70
N ASP A 299 -14.67 -16.52 13.59
CA ASP A 299 -13.85 -17.04 12.48
C ASP A 299 -14.54 -16.89 11.11
N ASP A 300 -15.88 -16.90 11.09
CA ASP A 300 -16.68 -16.73 9.88
C ASP A 300 -16.46 -15.38 9.20
N VAL A 301 -16.06 -14.35 9.95
CA VAL A 301 -15.70 -13.01 9.42
C VAL A 301 -14.54 -13.09 8.42
N PHE A 302 -13.63 -14.06 8.58
CA PHE A 302 -12.44 -14.22 7.73
C PHE A 302 -12.62 -15.28 6.63
N LEU A 303 -13.80 -15.90 6.52
CA LEU A 303 -14.06 -16.86 5.45
C LEU A 303 -14.35 -16.13 4.13
N PRO A 304 -13.89 -16.64 2.98
CA PRO A 304 -14.22 -16.06 1.67
C PRO A 304 -15.73 -15.96 1.43
N ALA A 305 -16.51 -16.92 1.95
CA ALA A 305 -17.97 -16.93 1.88
C ALA A 305 -18.66 -15.78 2.61
N SER A 306 -17.94 -15.06 3.49
CA SER A 306 -18.45 -13.87 4.18
C SER A 306 -18.29 -12.57 3.38
N ILE A 307 -17.69 -12.67 2.19
CA ILE A 307 -17.69 -11.63 1.18
C ILE A 307 -18.98 -11.83 0.39
N ASP A 308 -19.89 -10.86 0.38
CA ASP A 308 -21.18 -10.93 -0.33
C ASP A 308 -21.01 -10.83 -1.86
N VAL A 309 -20.25 -11.76 -2.43
CA VAL A 309 -19.94 -11.84 -3.86
C VAL A 309 -21.12 -12.50 -4.58
N PRO A 310 -21.69 -11.87 -5.63
CA PRO A 310 -22.74 -12.49 -6.42
C PRO A 310 -22.29 -13.81 -7.05
N VAL A 311 -23.15 -14.82 -7.04
CA VAL A 311 -22.91 -16.09 -7.72
C VAL A 311 -22.68 -15.84 -9.22
N GLY A 312 -21.70 -16.53 -9.80
CA GLY A 312 -21.28 -16.37 -11.19
C GLY A 312 -20.28 -15.23 -11.42
N THR A 313 -19.84 -14.53 -10.37
CA THR A 313 -18.76 -13.53 -10.46
C THR A 313 -17.48 -14.21 -10.97
N ASN A 314 -16.83 -13.60 -11.97
CA ASN A 314 -15.57 -14.13 -12.49
C ASN A 314 -14.44 -13.98 -11.46
N VAL A 315 -13.59 -14.99 -11.40
CA VAL A 315 -12.43 -15.01 -10.50
C VAL A 315 -11.16 -14.74 -11.29
N MET A 316 -10.34 -13.82 -10.81
CA MET A 316 -9.01 -13.56 -11.34
C MET A 316 -7.97 -14.04 -10.34
N PHE A 317 -7.07 -14.91 -10.80
CA PHE A 317 -5.97 -15.41 -9.99
C PHE A 317 -4.74 -14.54 -10.24
N GLY A 318 -4.18 -13.96 -9.19
CA GLY A 318 -3.21 -12.85 -9.29
C GLY A 318 -2.11 -13.01 -10.36
N TYR A 319 -1.48 -14.17 -10.46
CA TYR A 319 -0.41 -14.45 -11.44
C TYR A 319 -0.79 -15.49 -12.51
N ASP A 320 -1.96 -16.12 -12.39
CA ASP A 320 -2.43 -17.14 -13.33
C ASP A 320 -3.61 -16.58 -14.12
N THR A 321 -3.29 -15.95 -15.25
CA THR A 321 -4.29 -15.37 -16.15
C THR A 321 -5.00 -16.41 -17.02
N ASP A 322 -4.51 -17.65 -17.04
CA ASP A 322 -5.03 -18.70 -17.92
C ASP A 322 -6.13 -19.51 -17.23
N ARG A 323 -6.14 -19.54 -15.89
CA ARG A 323 -7.20 -20.18 -15.10
C ARG A 323 -8.50 -19.36 -15.16
N ARG A 324 -9.57 -20.01 -15.62
CA ARG A 324 -10.92 -19.46 -15.62
C ARG A 324 -11.74 -20.12 -14.53
N ALA A 325 -12.19 -19.33 -13.57
CA ALA A 325 -13.09 -19.79 -12.53
C ALA A 325 -14.20 -18.76 -12.26
N VAL A 326 -15.29 -19.24 -11.67
CA VAL A 326 -16.39 -18.43 -11.17
C VAL A 326 -16.60 -18.67 -9.69
N TRP A 327 -17.16 -17.67 -9.02
CA TRP A 327 -17.64 -17.80 -7.67
C TRP A 327 -18.98 -18.51 -7.63
N ASP A 328 -19.09 -19.65 -6.93
CA ASP A 328 -20.35 -20.42 -6.84
C ASP A 328 -21.28 -19.98 -5.70
N GLY A 329 -20.86 -18.99 -4.90
CA GLY A 329 -21.53 -18.54 -3.67
C GLY A 329 -20.77 -18.92 -2.40
N SER A 330 -19.86 -19.88 -2.47
CA SER A 330 -19.09 -20.40 -1.33
C SER A 330 -17.63 -20.66 -1.64
N ASN A 331 -17.33 -21.08 -2.87
CA ASN A 331 -16.03 -21.50 -3.33
C ASN A 331 -15.74 -20.98 -4.74
N VAL A 332 -14.46 -21.04 -5.09
CA VAL A 332 -13.97 -20.81 -6.45
C VAL A 332 -14.12 -22.10 -7.25
N ALA A 333 -14.98 -22.09 -8.26
CA ALA A 333 -15.27 -23.23 -9.11
C ALA A 333 -14.66 -23.03 -10.51
N ASP A 334 -13.84 -23.98 -10.95
CA ASP A 334 -13.25 -23.93 -12.29
C ASP A 334 -14.35 -24.06 -13.36
N ILE A 335 -14.26 -23.23 -14.41
CA ILE A 335 -15.17 -23.33 -15.56
C ILE A 335 -14.66 -24.45 -16.47
N ASP A 336 -15.50 -25.48 -16.73
CA ASP A 336 -15.17 -26.51 -17.71
C ASP A 336 -14.80 -25.84 -19.06
N PRO A 337 -13.65 -26.17 -19.67
CA PRO A 337 -13.21 -25.64 -20.96
C PRO A 337 -14.28 -25.66 -22.06
N LEU A 338 -15.21 -26.62 -22.04
CA LEU A 338 -16.29 -26.73 -23.02
C LEU A 338 -17.32 -25.59 -22.93
N THR A 339 -17.58 -25.09 -21.72
CA THR A 339 -18.52 -23.98 -21.45
C THR A 339 -17.89 -22.63 -21.81
N ALA A 340 -16.57 -22.50 -21.59
CA ALA A 340 -15.79 -21.30 -21.89
C ALA A 340 -15.74 -20.96 -23.39
N ILE A 341 -15.84 -21.98 -24.27
CA ILE A 341 -15.90 -21.81 -25.73
C ILE A 341 -17.26 -21.22 -26.17
N GLN A 342 -18.35 -21.53 -25.48
CA GLN A 342 -19.68 -20.96 -25.78
C GLN A 342 -19.75 -19.46 -25.46
N GLU A 343 -19.17 -19.01 -24.35
CA GLU A 343 -19.14 -17.57 -24.02
C GLU A 343 -18.17 -16.78 -24.90
N GLY A 344 -17.02 -17.38 -25.27
CA GLY A 344 -16.14 -16.82 -26.29
C GLY A 344 -16.84 -16.61 -27.64
N SER A 345 -17.79 -17.47 -28.02
CA SER A 345 -18.55 -17.28 -29.26
C SER A 345 -19.45 -16.02 -29.24
N ASN A 346 -19.84 -15.52 -28.06
CA ASN A 346 -20.61 -14.29 -27.93
C ASN A 346 -19.74 -13.01 -28.06
N TRP A 347 -18.42 -13.08 -27.86
CA TRP A 347 -17.49 -11.97 -28.14
C TRP A 347 -17.39 -11.69 -29.64
N LEU A 348 -17.37 -12.74 -30.47
CA LEU A 348 -17.46 -12.63 -31.94
C LEU A 348 -18.81 -12.07 -32.39
N ARG A 349 -19.87 -12.26 -31.58
CA ARG A 349 -21.23 -11.81 -31.87
C ARG A 349 -21.52 -10.36 -31.44
N SER A 350 -20.77 -9.78 -30.51
CA SER A 350 -21.19 -8.57 -29.78
C SER A 350 -20.61 -7.23 -30.22
N GLY A 351 -19.85 -7.12 -31.32
CA GLY A 351 -19.50 -5.76 -31.77
C GLY A 351 -18.57 -5.55 -32.95
N LYS A 352 -18.12 -6.58 -33.67
CA LYS A 352 -17.17 -6.40 -34.78
C LYS A 352 -17.64 -6.97 -36.12
N TRP A 353 -18.87 -7.50 -36.24
CA TRP A 353 -19.40 -7.90 -37.56
C TRP A 353 -19.37 -6.72 -38.53
N TRP A 354 -19.66 -5.51 -38.05
CA TRP A 354 -19.76 -4.33 -38.90
C TRP A 354 -18.42 -4.03 -39.60
N LEU A 355 -17.27 -4.39 -39.00
CA LEU A 355 -15.97 -4.29 -39.66
C LEU A 355 -15.85 -5.24 -40.85
N VAL A 356 -16.38 -6.46 -40.72
CA VAL A 356 -16.45 -7.41 -41.84
C VAL A 356 -17.36 -6.86 -42.94
N VAL A 357 -18.52 -6.32 -42.59
CA VAL A 357 -19.45 -5.69 -43.55
C VAL A 357 -18.82 -4.49 -44.24
N VAL A 358 -18.17 -3.58 -43.50
CA VAL A 358 -17.46 -2.42 -44.07
C VAL A 358 -16.34 -2.87 -45.00
N THR A 359 -15.58 -3.89 -44.62
CA THR A 359 -14.51 -4.46 -45.46
C THR A 359 -15.07 -5.04 -46.75
N CYS A 360 -16.15 -5.83 -46.68
CA CYS A 360 -16.80 -6.40 -47.85
C CYS A 360 -17.37 -5.32 -48.78
N VAL A 361 -18.01 -4.28 -48.22
CA VAL A 361 -18.52 -3.13 -49.01
C VAL A 361 -17.38 -2.39 -49.69
N PHE A 362 -16.28 -2.13 -48.99
CA PHE A 362 -15.10 -1.48 -49.56
C PHE A 362 -14.52 -2.29 -50.73
N PHE A 363 -14.37 -3.61 -50.56
CA PHE A 363 -13.92 -4.50 -51.64
C PHE A 363 -14.87 -4.50 -52.84
N ALA A 364 -16.18 -4.52 -52.61
CA ALA A 364 -17.17 -4.45 -53.69
C ALA A 364 -17.06 -3.13 -54.49
N ILE A 365 -16.86 -2.00 -53.80
CA ILE A 365 -16.65 -0.69 -54.45
C ILE A 365 -15.36 -0.68 -55.27
N VAL A 366 -14.26 -1.22 -54.73
CA VAL A 366 -12.97 -1.30 -55.45
C VAL A 366 -13.09 -2.18 -56.69
N LEU A 367 -13.71 -3.36 -56.58
CA LEU A 367 -13.93 -4.26 -57.71
C LEU A 367 -14.81 -3.63 -58.79
N PHE A 368 -15.88 -2.95 -58.39
CA PHE A 368 -16.75 -2.21 -59.31
C PHE A 368 -15.97 -1.11 -60.05
N TYR A 369 -15.19 -0.30 -59.33
CA TYR A 369 -14.38 0.76 -59.92
C TYR A 369 -13.34 0.23 -60.91
N VAL A 370 -12.64 -0.87 -60.55
CA VAL A 370 -11.67 -1.53 -61.44
C VAL A 370 -12.37 -2.09 -62.68
N GLY A 371 -13.53 -2.72 -62.53
CA GLY A 371 -14.33 -3.24 -63.64
C GLY A 371 -14.78 -2.15 -64.62
N VAL A 372 -15.32 -1.03 -64.10
CA VAL A 372 -15.71 0.13 -64.94
C VAL A 372 -14.50 0.72 -65.66
N ARG A 373 -13.33 0.78 -65.00
CA ARG A 373 -12.11 1.30 -65.62
C ARG A 373 -11.57 0.37 -66.72
N ALA A 374 -11.70 -0.94 -66.56
CA ALA A 374 -11.33 -1.92 -67.58
C ALA A 374 -12.23 -1.78 -68.82
N LEU A 375 -13.54 -1.68 -68.62
CA LEU A 375 -14.53 -1.52 -69.70
C LEU A 375 -14.39 -0.21 -70.48
N ARG A 376 -13.85 0.86 -69.89
CA ARG A 376 -13.57 2.12 -70.60
C ARG A 376 -12.31 2.09 -71.48
N LYS A 377 -11.46 1.07 -71.34
CA LYS A 377 -10.22 0.93 -72.11
C LYS A 377 -10.34 -0.02 -73.31
N THR A 378 -11.36 -0.86 -73.32
CA THR A 378 -11.87 -1.59 -74.49
C THR A 378 -12.84 -0.71 -75.24
#